data_AF-A0A960A3C9-F1
#
_entry.id   AF-A0A960A3C9-F1
#
_cell.length_a   1.000
_cell.length_b   1.000
_cell.length_c   1.000
_cell.angle_alpha   90.00
_cell.angle_beta   90.00
_cell.angle_gamma   90.00
#
_symmetry.space_group_name_H-M   'P 1'
#
loop_
_entity.id
_entity.type
_entity.pdbx_description
1 polymer ?
#
loop_
_entity_poly.entity_id
_entity_poly.type
_entity_poly.pdbx_seq_one_letter_code
_entity_poly.pdbx_strand_id
1 'polypeptide(L)' 'MAFDTSYLYFRAYFGVPATFRAPDGRPVNAVRGTLDFISRLAAQYSPDVLACAWDDDWRPQWRVDL' A
#
# COMPACT_ATOMS: atom_id res chain seq x y z
N MET A 1 -1.65 -13.14 -7.39
CA MET A 1 -0.82 -12.47 -6.36
C MET A 1 -1.74 -11.65 -5.48
N ALA A 2 -1.59 -11.73 -4.16
CA ALA A 2 -2.39 -10.96 -3.21
C ALA A 2 -1.46 -10.03 -2.41
N PHE A 3 -1.88 -8.78 -2.23
CA PHE A 3 -1.17 -7.80 -1.41
C PHE A 3 -1.96 -7.46 -0.16
N ASP A 4 -1.25 -7.43 0.97
CA ASP A 4 -1.64 -6.62 2.10
C ASP A 4 -1.34 -5.16 1.75
N THR A 5 -2.36 -4.44 1.27
CA THR A 5 -2.19 -3.06 0.84
C THR A 5 -1.83 -2.16 2.02
N SER A 6 -2.30 -2.53 3.22
CA SER A 6 -2.07 -1.77 4.44
C SER A 6 -0.62 -1.71 4.85
N TYR A 7 0.01 -2.87 4.79
CA TYR A 7 1.44 -2.96 4.93
C TYR A 7 2.19 -2.15 3.86
N LEU A 8 1.75 -2.22 2.59
CA LEU A 8 2.45 -1.53 1.49
C LEU A 8 2.38 -0.01 1.57
N TYR A 9 1.22 0.60 1.86
CA TYR A 9 1.16 2.06 2.03
C TYR A 9 1.93 2.54 3.26
N PHE A 10 1.97 1.75 4.34
CA PHE A 10 2.76 2.10 5.53
C PHE A 10 4.25 2.10 5.20
N ARG A 11 4.73 1.03 4.55
CA ARG A 11 6.10 0.91 4.05
C ARG A 11 6.47 2.04 3.10
N ALA A 12 5.57 2.40 2.18
CA ALA A 12 5.80 3.50 1.24
C ALA A 12 5.85 4.86 1.94
N TYR A 13 4.95 5.12 2.89
CA TYR A 13 4.89 6.37 3.63
C TYR A 13 6.19 6.67 4.39
N PHE A 14 6.78 5.65 5.04
CA PHE A 14 8.03 5.81 5.80
C PHE A 14 9.31 5.53 4.98
N GLY A 15 9.20 4.81 3.87
CA GLY A 15 10.34 4.44 3.04
C GLY A 15 10.62 5.38 1.86
N VAL A 16 9.62 6.17 1.43
CA VAL A 16 9.73 7.10 0.30
C VAL A 16 9.75 8.54 0.81
N PRO A 17 10.69 9.40 0.35
CA PRO A 17 10.75 10.79 0.76
C PRO A 17 9.43 11.55 0.53
N ALA A 18 8.98 12.30 1.54
CA ALA A 18 7.77 13.13 1.47
C ALA A 18 7.91 14.40 0.58
N THR A 19 9.01 14.52 -0.16
CA THR A 19 9.26 15.60 -1.12
C THR A 19 8.45 15.42 -2.41
N PHE A 20 7.94 14.22 -2.70
CA PHE A 20 6.98 14.02 -3.78
C PHE A 20 5.64 14.64 -3.41
N ARG A 21 5.23 15.66 -4.17
CA ARG A 21 3.99 16.41 -3.93
C ARG A 21 3.09 16.40 -5.15
N ALA A 22 1.78 16.39 -4.91
CA ALA A 22 0.76 16.66 -5.92
C ALA A 22 0.77 18.15 -6.32
N PRO A 23 0.07 18.54 -7.41
CA PRO A 23 -0.05 19.94 -7.82
C PRO A 23 -0.67 20.86 -6.74
N ASP A 24 -1.47 20.31 -5.83
CA ASP A 24 -2.06 21.02 -4.69
C ASP A 24 -1.14 21.09 -3.46
N GLY A 25 0.09 20.58 -3.56
CA GLY A 25 1.08 20.60 -2.49
C GLY A 25 0.99 19.46 -1.48
N ARG A 26 -0.03 18.59 -1.52
CA ARG A 26 -0.12 17.45 -0.60
C ARG A 26 0.99 16.42 -0.89
N PRO A 27 1.63 15.83 0.13
CA PRO A 27 2.58 14.74 -0.08
C PRO A 27 1.87 13.52 -0.66
N VAL A 28 2.49 12.87 -1.65
CA VAL A 28 1.96 11.68 -2.33
C VAL A 28 2.97 10.53 -2.35
N ASN A 29 3.96 10.58 -1.46
CA ASN A 29 5.03 9.58 -1.35
C ASN A 29 4.50 8.17 -1.07
N ALA A 30 3.48 8.03 -0.22
CA ALA A 30 2.83 6.73 0.02
C ALA A 30 2.16 6.18 -1.25
N VAL A 31 1.36 7.02 -1.94
CA VAL A 31 0.68 6.63 -3.19
C VAL A 31 1.69 6.18 -4.24
N ARG A 32 2.73 7.00 -4.47
CA ARG A 32 3.79 6.69 -5.43
C ARG A 32 4.52 5.39 -5.07
N GLY A 33 4.96 5.25 -3.82
CA GLY A 33 5.71 4.08 -3.37
C GLY A 33 4.91 2.79 -3.44
N THR A 34 3.63 2.82 -3.07
CA THR A 34 2.74 1.65 -3.18
C THR A 34 2.60 1.20 -4.63
N LEU A 35 2.33 2.12 -5.56
CA LEU A 35 2.19 1.80 -6.98
C LEU A 35 3.51 1.31 -7.59
N ASP A 36 4.65 1.88 -7.18
CA ASP A 36 5.98 1.42 -7.59
C ASP A 36 6.25 -0.02 -7.10
N PHE A 37 5.91 -0.35 -5.85
CA PHE A 37 6.06 -1.71 -5.33
C PHE A 37 5.18 -2.71 -6.09
N ILE A 38 3.90 -2.38 -6.28
CA ILE A 38 2.97 -3.24 -7.04
C ILE A 38 3.48 -3.46 -8.47
N SER A 39 3.89 -2.40 -9.15
CA SER A 39 4.38 -2.47 -10.54
C SER A 39 5.64 -3.32 -10.65
N ARG A 40 6.59 -3.16 -9.71
CA ARG A 40 7.82 -3.98 -9.66
C ARG A 40 7.52 -5.45 -9.44
N LEU A 41 6.65 -5.78 -8.48
CA LEU A 41 6.30 -7.17 -8.17
C LEU A 41 5.49 -7.82 -9.31
N ALA A 42 4.56 -7.07 -9.92
CA ALA A 42 3.81 -7.55 -11.08
C ALA A 42 4.73 -7.82 -12.28
N ALA A 43 5.69 -6.92 -12.57
CA ALA A 43 6.66 -7.12 -13.64
C ALA A 43 7.60 -8.30 -13.36
N GLN A 44 8.06 -8.45 -12.12
CA GLN A 44 9.01 -9.50 -11.73
C GLN A 44 8.40 -10.90 -11.77
N TYR A 45 7.15 -11.04 -11.33
CA TYR A 45 6.53 -12.36 -11.13
C TYR A 45 5.42 -12.67 -12.14
N SER A 46 5.00 -11.71 -12.96
CA SER A 46 3.99 -11.85 -14.02
C SER A 46 2.74 -12.66 -13.61
N PRO A 47 2.06 -12.32 -12.50
CA PRO A 47 0.89 -13.08 -12.06
C PRO A 47 -0.30 -12.88 -13.02
N ASP A 48 -1.07 -13.93 -13.31
CA ASP A 48 -2.28 -13.84 -14.15
C ASP A 48 -3.37 -12.95 -13.52
N VAL A 49 -3.46 -12.96 -12.19
CA VAL A 49 -4.46 -12.21 -11.42
C VAL A 49 -3.79 -11.54 -10.22
N LEU A 50 -4.25 -10.34 -9.91
CA LEU A 50 -3.77 -9.56 -8.77
C LEU A 50 -4.96 -9.05 -7.93
N ALA A 51 -4.83 -9.12 -6.61
CA ALA A 51 -5.80 -8.60 -5.66
C ALA A 51 -5.10 -7.77 -4.57
N CYS A 52 -5.66 -6.59 -4.28
CA CYS A 52 -5.21 -5.70 -3.22
C CYS A 52 -6.20 -5.79 -2.07
N ALA A 53 -5.84 -6.49 -0.99
CA ALA A 53 -6.66 -6.56 0.21
C ALA A 53 -6.51 -5.27 1.03
N TRP A 54 -7.61 -4.84 1.63
CA TRP A 54 -7.67 -3.72 2.57
C TRP A 54 -8.27 -4.18 3.89
N ASP A 55 -8.12 -3.37 4.93
CA ASP A 55 -8.73 -3.64 6.23
C ASP A 55 -10.06 -2.90 6.35
N ASP A 56 -11.18 -3.60 6.12
CA ASP A 56 -12.53 -3.06 6.40
C ASP A 56 -12.71 -2.75 7.90
N ASP A 57 -12.06 -3.55 8.74
CA ASP A 57 -11.94 -3.33 10.18
C ASP A 57 -10.55 -3.81 10.63
N TRP A 58 -9.60 -2.89 10.76
CA TRP A 58 -8.21 -3.19 11.12
C TRP A 58 -8.06 -3.72 12.55
N ARG A 59 -9.05 -3.46 13.41
CA ARG A 59 -9.05 -3.89 14.81
C ARG A 59 -10.44 -4.37 15.21
N PRO A 60 -10.88 -5.54 14.69
CA PRO A 60 -12.23 -6.01 14.92
C PRO A 60 -12.56 -6.18 16.39
N GLN A 61 -13.70 -5.65 16.81
CA GLN A 61 -14.09 -5.61 18.22
C GLN A 61 -14.14 -7.01 18.84
N TRP A 62 -14.62 -8.01 18.10
CA TRP A 62 -14.66 -9.40 18.57
C TRP A 62 -13.28 -9.97 18.92
N ARG A 63 -12.18 -9.45 18.34
CA ARG A 63 -10.80 -9.82 18.73
C ARG A 63 -10.33 -9.07 19.97
N VAL A 64 -10.85 -7.86 20.20
CA VAL A 64 -10.48 -7.02 21.34
C VAL A 64 -11.15 -7.51 22.62
N ASP A 65 -12.33 -8.12 22.51
CA ASP A 65 -13.11 -8.64 23.64
C ASP A 65 -12.62 -10.01 24.15
N LEU A 66 -11.66 -10.65 23.46
CA LEU A 66 -11.02 -11.92 23.86
C LEU A 66 -9.90 -11.69 24.90
#